data_AF-A0A6P0UG44-F1
#
_entry.id   AF-A0A6P0UG44-F1
#
_cell.length_a   1.000
_cell.length_b   1.000
_cell.length_c   1.000
_cell.angle_alpha   90.00
_cell.angle_beta   90.00
_cell.angle_gamma   90.00
#
_symmetry.space_group_name_H-M   'P 1'
#
loop_
_entity.id
_entity.type
_entity.pdbx_description
1 polymer ?
#
loop_
_entity_poly.entity_id
_entity_poly.type
_entity_poly.pdbx_seq_one_letter_code
_entity_poly.pdbx_strand_id
1 'polypeptide(L)'
;MLITTVNISYLLGATAFVIGLRQMSTPATARKGNLLATLGMSIAILATLFLPINGADNNYVWIMGAMTVGGIIGYISAIKIEMTAMPQMVSVFNGLGGACAVVLAYTELFQLAEGGIIASEAQLLILLLTLLIGAVAFTGSMLAYGKLQGLVDDRKVTLPRHNLINMAILALLVVLYIYVYVSGSQPGIIWITALLLLSLLYGLSFVAPIGGADMPVVISLLNAFTGLSAAAAGLIYSNNIMMVGGILVGSAGIILTVVMCKAMNRSLTNVLVGGFGENHKSKKEKGDKQVAKEITCADLAVQLYYSNTVMVVPGYGLAVAQAQKVVKRMDNLLSANGVDVTYAIHPVAGRMPGHMNVLLAEADVPYPKLLDMEDANEAMPNTDMVIVIGANDVVNPAAYDDPASPVYGMPVINVWEAKNVVVLKRSMNPGYAGIQNQLFFHHKTRMLFGDAKTTLEELNDEIKSLEG
;
A
#
# COMPACT_ATOMS: atom_id res chain seq x y z
N MET A 1 -21.56 -5.35 37.69
CA MET A 1 -20.12 -5.11 37.91
C MET A 1 -19.29 -5.56 36.72
N LEU A 2 -19.34 -6.84 36.33
CA LEU A 2 -18.55 -7.39 35.22
C LEU A 2 -18.79 -6.71 33.85
N ILE A 3 -20.04 -6.51 33.43
CA ILE A 3 -20.39 -5.79 32.19
C ILE A 3 -19.83 -4.35 32.19
N THR A 4 -19.93 -3.66 33.33
CA THR A 4 -19.38 -2.31 33.50
C THR A 4 -17.86 -2.31 33.34
N THR A 5 -17.17 -3.27 33.96
CA THR A 5 -15.71 -3.45 33.83
C THR A 5 -15.30 -3.72 32.38
N VAL A 6 -16.04 -4.57 31.66
CA VAL A 6 -15.82 -4.85 30.23
C VAL A 6 -16.00 -3.59 29.39
N ASN A 7 -17.09 -2.85 29.59
CA ASN A 7 -17.34 -1.62 28.84
C ASN A 7 -16.27 -0.53 29.10
N ILE A 8 -15.80 -0.40 30.34
CA ILE A 8 -14.67 0.49 30.67
C ILE A 8 -13.39 0.00 29.97
N SER A 9 -13.16 -1.30 29.93
CA SER A 9 -12.00 -1.89 29.25
C SER A 9 -12.05 -1.63 27.75
N TYR A 10 -13.22 -1.74 27.10
CA TYR A 10 -13.41 -1.36 25.70
C TYR A 10 -13.17 0.14 25.46
N LEU A 11 -13.62 1.01 26.36
CA LEU A 11 -13.39 2.45 26.27
C LEU A 11 -11.89 2.80 26.39
N LEU A 12 -11.21 2.21 27.37
CA LEU A 12 -9.77 2.36 27.54
C LEU A 12 -8.99 1.83 26.34
N GLY A 13 -9.36 0.65 25.84
CA GLY A 13 -8.78 0.03 24.65
C GLY A 13 -8.97 0.90 23.40
N ALA A 14 -10.19 1.41 23.16
CA ALA A 14 -10.49 2.30 22.04
C ALA A 14 -9.69 3.60 22.11
N THR A 15 -9.58 4.19 23.31
CA THR A 15 -8.82 5.44 23.52
C THR A 15 -7.32 5.22 23.32
N ALA A 16 -6.78 4.11 23.83
CA ALA A 16 -5.40 3.69 23.59
C ALA A 16 -5.13 3.48 22.09
N PHE A 17 -6.09 2.91 21.36
CA PHE A 17 -5.99 2.71 19.90
C PHE A 17 -5.95 4.03 19.15
N VAL A 18 -6.85 4.98 19.47
CA VAL A 18 -6.89 6.32 18.86
C VAL A 18 -5.59 7.08 19.11
N ILE A 19 -5.13 7.13 20.36
CA ILE A 19 -3.89 7.82 20.72
C ILE A 19 -2.68 7.12 20.07
N GLY A 20 -2.72 5.79 19.99
CA GLY A 20 -1.68 4.98 19.36
C GLY A 20 -1.53 5.32 17.88
N LEU A 21 -2.64 5.34 17.14
CA LEU A 21 -2.69 5.76 15.73
C LEU A 21 -2.16 7.18 15.53
N ARG A 22 -2.54 8.12 16.40
CA ARG A 22 -2.04 9.50 16.34
C ARG A 22 -0.53 9.57 16.56
N GLN A 23 0.03 8.80 17.50
CA GLN A 23 1.47 8.78 17.72
C GLN A 23 2.24 8.08 16.58
N MET A 24 1.59 7.22 15.81
CA MET A 24 2.18 6.62 14.60
C MET A 24 2.34 7.60 13.44
N SER A 25 1.74 8.80 13.50
CA SER A 25 1.89 9.81 12.44
C SER A 25 3.23 10.55 12.46
N THR A 26 4.05 10.39 13.52
CA THR A 26 5.39 10.98 13.59
C THR A 26 6.45 9.94 13.93
N PRO A 27 7.62 9.95 13.26
CA PRO A 27 8.68 8.96 13.50
C PRO A 27 9.13 8.89 14.97
N ALA A 28 9.24 10.04 15.65
CA ALA A 28 9.68 10.12 17.05
C ALA A 28 8.74 9.41 18.03
N THR A 29 7.44 9.36 17.75
CA THR A 29 6.44 8.73 18.64
C THR A 29 5.91 7.40 18.13
N ALA A 30 6.26 6.99 16.90
CA ALA A 30 5.70 5.81 16.25
C ALA A 30 5.83 4.52 17.05
N ARG A 31 7.00 4.28 17.68
CA ARG A 31 7.21 3.09 18.52
C ARG A 31 6.30 3.07 19.75
N LYS A 32 6.14 4.22 20.41
CA LYS A 32 5.23 4.36 21.57
C LYS A 32 3.78 4.19 21.14
N GLY A 33 3.41 4.76 19.99
CA GLY A 33 2.09 4.60 19.40
C GLY A 33 1.72 3.14 19.12
N ASN A 34 2.63 2.39 18.51
CA ASN A 34 2.42 0.96 18.24
C ASN A 34 2.26 0.13 19.53
N LEU A 35 3.07 0.41 20.55
CA LEU A 35 2.95 -0.25 21.86
C LEU A 35 1.59 0.06 22.51
N LEU A 36 1.14 1.32 22.45
CA LEU A 36 -0.14 1.73 23.02
C LEU A 36 -1.33 1.05 22.30
N ALA A 37 -1.28 0.94 20.97
CA ALA A 37 -2.28 0.22 20.19
C ALA A 37 -2.28 -1.29 20.54
N THR A 38 -1.11 -1.90 20.73
CA THR A 38 -0.96 -3.30 21.16
C THR A 38 -1.58 -3.53 22.54
N LEU A 39 -1.33 -2.64 23.49
CA LEU A 39 -1.94 -2.68 24.82
C LEU A 39 -3.47 -2.53 24.74
N GLY A 40 -3.95 -1.58 23.93
CA GLY A 40 -5.39 -1.36 23.73
C GLY A 40 -6.11 -2.60 23.19
N MET A 41 -5.52 -3.26 22.19
CA MET A 41 -6.05 -4.52 21.64
C MET A 41 -5.99 -5.66 22.65
N SER A 42 -4.90 -5.76 23.43
CA SER A 42 -4.74 -6.79 24.46
C SER A 42 -5.81 -6.65 25.56
N ILE A 43 -6.08 -5.43 26.02
CA ILE A 43 -7.13 -5.14 27.00
C ILE A 43 -8.50 -5.57 26.47
N ALA A 44 -8.81 -5.27 25.20
CA ALA A 44 -10.08 -5.66 24.61
C ALA A 44 -10.25 -7.17 24.51
N ILE A 45 -9.25 -7.88 23.98
CA ILE A 45 -9.28 -9.34 23.87
C ILE A 45 -9.50 -9.97 25.26
N LEU A 46 -8.74 -9.54 26.27
CA LEU A 46 -8.88 -10.04 27.63
C LEU A 46 -10.27 -9.73 28.19
N ALA A 47 -10.78 -8.51 28.02
CA ALA A 47 -12.11 -8.13 28.49
C ALA A 47 -13.23 -8.96 27.82
N THR A 48 -13.13 -9.25 26.52
CA THR A 48 -14.10 -10.09 25.80
C THR A 48 -14.08 -11.54 26.28
N LEU A 49 -12.92 -12.09 26.65
CA LEU A 49 -12.82 -13.45 27.20
C LEU A 49 -13.55 -13.58 28.55
N PHE A 50 -13.62 -12.52 29.34
CA PHE A 50 -14.33 -12.50 30.63
C PHE A 50 -15.81 -12.07 30.52
N LEU A 51 -16.33 -11.90 29.32
CA LEU A 51 -17.73 -11.52 29.09
C LEU A 51 -18.61 -12.78 29.28
N PRO A 52 -19.55 -12.79 30.23
CA PRO A 52 -20.34 -13.99 30.53
C PRO A 52 -21.35 -14.25 29.41
N ILE A 53 -21.28 -15.41 28.77
CA ILE A 53 -22.34 -15.92 27.89
C ILE A 53 -23.16 -16.90 28.71
N ASN A 54 -24.34 -16.47 29.17
CA ASN A 54 -25.25 -17.34 29.90
C ASN A 54 -25.68 -18.52 28.99
N GLY A 55 -25.39 -19.75 29.41
CA GLY A 55 -25.77 -20.96 28.67
C GLY A 55 -24.78 -21.42 27.60
N ALA A 56 -23.60 -20.81 27.47
CA ALA A 56 -22.55 -21.31 26.58
C ALA A 56 -21.78 -22.46 27.24
N ASP A 57 -21.59 -23.55 26.49
CA ASP A 57 -20.57 -24.54 26.81
C ASP A 57 -19.21 -23.85 26.80
N ASN A 58 -18.43 -24.12 27.84
CA ASN A 58 -17.19 -23.44 28.23
C ASN A 58 -16.06 -23.57 27.17
N ASN A 59 -16.27 -23.03 25.97
CA ASN A 59 -15.46 -23.22 24.74
C ASN A 59 -14.12 -22.47 24.74
N TYR A 60 -13.62 -22.12 25.92
CA TYR A 60 -12.33 -21.43 26.08
C TYR A 60 -11.16 -22.19 25.46
N VAL A 61 -11.20 -23.53 25.47
CA VAL A 61 -10.16 -24.35 24.82
C VAL A 61 -10.12 -24.12 23.31
N TRP A 62 -11.27 -24.05 22.64
CA TRP A 62 -11.35 -23.77 21.21
C TRP A 62 -10.92 -22.35 20.88
N ILE A 63 -11.35 -21.37 21.68
CA ILE A 63 -10.98 -19.94 21.49
C ILE A 63 -9.47 -19.78 21.67
N MET A 64 -8.91 -20.22 22.80
CA MET A 64 -7.49 -20.09 23.10
C MET A 64 -6.63 -20.91 22.14
N GLY A 65 -7.08 -22.10 21.74
CA GLY A 65 -6.40 -22.93 20.74
C GLY A 65 -6.31 -22.23 19.39
N ALA A 66 -7.43 -21.73 18.86
CA ALA A 66 -7.45 -21.01 17.59
C ALA A 66 -6.62 -19.72 17.64
N MET A 67 -6.72 -18.94 18.72
CA MET A 67 -5.92 -17.73 18.93
C MET A 67 -4.42 -18.03 18.99
N THR A 68 -4.02 -19.10 19.68
CA THR A 68 -2.62 -19.50 19.81
C THR A 68 -2.06 -19.94 18.46
N VAL A 69 -2.78 -20.79 17.72
CA VAL A 69 -2.36 -21.26 16.39
C VAL A 69 -2.27 -20.08 15.41
N GLY A 70 -3.30 -19.24 15.35
CA GLY A 70 -3.31 -18.05 14.49
C GLY A 70 -2.21 -17.06 14.85
N GLY A 71 -1.98 -16.83 16.15
CA GLY A 71 -0.92 -15.97 16.66
C GLY A 71 0.48 -16.47 16.31
N ILE A 72 0.74 -17.78 16.44
CA ILE A 72 2.02 -18.40 16.04
C ILE A 72 2.25 -18.26 14.53
N ILE A 73 1.24 -18.59 13.72
CA ILE A 73 1.35 -18.48 12.25
C ILE A 73 1.63 -17.01 11.85
N GLY A 74 0.89 -16.07 12.44
CA GLY A 74 1.09 -14.64 12.20
C GLY A 74 2.49 -14.17 12.60
N TYR A 75 2.96 -14.55 13.78
CA TYR A 75 4.28 -14.20 14.29
C TYR A 75 5.42 -14.74 13.40
N ILE A 76 5.36 -16.02 13.04
CA ILE A 76 6.36 -16.64 12.16
C ILE A 76 6.36 -15.96 10.78
N SER A 77 5.18 -15.68 10.24
CA SER A 77 5.05 -15.06 8.92
C SER A 77 5.58 -13.62 8.93
N ALA A 78 5.37 -12.86 10.01
CA ALA A 78 5.84 -11.49 10.14
C ALA A 78 7.37 -11.37 10.29
N ILE A 79 8.04 -12.33 10.93
CA ILE A 79 9.50 -12.28 11.13
C ILE A 79 10.27 -12.78 9.91
N LYS A 80 9.68 -13.69 9.13
CA LYS A 80 10.37 -14.31 7.99
C LYS A 80 10.27 -13.51 6.69
N ILE A 81 9.35 -12.55 6.59
CA ILE A 81 9.16 -11.79 5.34
C ILE A 81 10.29 -10.77 5.12
N GLU A 82 10.75 -10.67 3.89
CA GLU A 82 11.67 -9.62 3.46
C GLU A 82 10.96 -8.25 3.34
N MET A 83 11.67 -7.15 3.60
CA MET A 83 11.07 -5.81 3.62
C MET A 83 10.55 -5.36 2.23
N THR A 84 11.13 -5.87 1.15
CA THR A 84 10.64 -5.65 -0.23
C THR A 84 9.30 -6.32 -0.51
N ALA A 85 9.00 -7.38 0.24
CA ALA A 85 7.80 -8.20 0.18
C ALA A 85 6.73 -7.75 1.19
N MET A 86 6.89 -6.59 1.83
CA MET A 86 5.89 -6.04 2.74
C MET A 86 4.51 -5.77 2.09
N PRO A 87 4.40 -5.23 0.85
CA PRO A 87 3.09 -4.91 0.27
C PRO A 87 2.13 -6.11 0.16
N GLN A 88 2.68 -7.26 -0.24
CA GLN A 88 1.93 -8.51 -0.40
C GLN A 88 1.53 -9.13 0.94
N MET A 89 2.37 -9.01 1.99
CA MET A 89 1.99 -9.43 3.34
C MET A 89 0.85 -8.59 3.92
N VAL A 90 0.90 -7.27 3.74
CA VAL A 90 -0.18 -6.36 4.14
C VAL A 90 -1.49 -6.76 3.45
N SER A 91 -1.42 -7.11 2.17
CA SER A 91 -2.58 -7.60 1.42
C SER A 91 -3.16 -8.89 2.03
N VAL A 92 -2.34 -9.89 2.35
CA VAL A 92 -2.82 -11.14 2.97
C VAL A 92 -3.48 -10.88 4.33
N PHE A 93 -2.83 -10.11 5.20
CA PHE A 93 -3.40 -9.80 6.52
C PHE A 93 -4.71 -9.01 6.43
N ASN A 94 -4.80 -8.08 5.48
CA ASN A 94 -6.05 -7.41 5.18
C ASN A 94 -7.13 -8.41 4.73
N GLY A 95 -6.79 -9.31 3.80
CA GLY A 95 -7.72 -10.32 3.33
C GLY A 95 -8.25 -11.21 4.47
N LEU A 96 -7.39 -11.64 5.39
CA LEU A 96 -7.79 -12.41 6.57
C LEU A 96 -8.75 -11.63 7.48
N GLY A 97 -8.57 -10.31 7.63
CA GLY A 97 -9.54 -9.44 8.30
C GLY A 97 -10.92 -9.45 7.62
N GLY A 98 -10.94 -9.42 6.29
CA GLY A 98 -12.18 -9.59 5.50
C GLY A 98 -12.82 -10.97 5.70
N ALA A 99 -12.01 -12.03 5.75
CA ALA A 99 -12.48 -13.39 6.02
C ALA A 99 -13.12 -13.52 7.41
N CYS A 100 -12.56 -12.88 8.44
CA CYS A 100 -13.17 -12.83 9.76
C CYS A 100 -14.57 -12.18 9.72
N ALA A 101 -14.73 -11.08 8.97
CA ALA A 101 -16.02 -10.42 8.81
C ALA A 101 -17.04 -11.32 8.07
N VAL A 102 -16.58 -12.09 7.07
CA VAL A 102 -17.40 -13.07 6.35
C VAL A 102 -17.87 -14.18 7.27
N VAL A 103 -16.96 -14.81 8.03
CA VAL A 103 -17.30 -15.90 8.95
C VAL A 103 -18.29 -15.42 10.01
N LEU A 104 -18.07 -14.24 10.56
CA LEU A 104 -18.97 -13.59 11.52
C LEU A 104 -20.36 -13.38 10.92
N ALA A 105 -20.44 -12.67 9.80
CA ALA A 105 -21.72 -12.34 9.17
C ALA A 105 -22.48 -13.60 8.71
N TYR A 106 -21.77 -14.58 8.14
CA TYR A 106 -22.36 -15.85 7.73
C TYR A 106 -22.89 -16.65 8.92
N THR A 107 -22.17 -16.68 10.04
CA THR A 107 -22.61 -17.40 11.26
C THR A 107 -23.89 -16.80 11.84
N GLU A 108 -23.98 -15.48 11.92
CA GLU A 108 -25.17 -14.77 12.39
C GLU A 108 -26.36 -14.95 11.43
N LEU A 109 -26.12 -14.88 10.11
CA LEU A 109 -27.15 -15.15 9.10
C LEU A 109 -27.59 -16.63 9.08
N PHE A 110 -26.68 -17.55 9.39
CA PHE A 110 -26.98 -18.97 9.51
C PHE A 110 -27.92 -19.25 10.69
N GLN A 111 -27.60 -18.69 11.86
CA GLN A 111 -28.48 -18.82 13.05
C GLN A 111 -29.88 -18.25 12.77
N LEU A 112 -29.95 -17.15 12.02
CA LEU A 112 -31.22 -16.58 11.59
C LEU A 112 -32.02 -17.52 10.67
N ALA A 113 -31.34 -18.15 9.70
CA ALA A 113 -31.96 -19.10 8.79
C ALA A 113 -32.55 -20.32 9.52
N GLU A 114 -31.96 -20.71 10.66
CA GLU A 114 -32.44 -21.80 11.52
C GLU A 114 -33.53 -21.38 12.51
N GLY A 115 -34.04 -20.15 12.41
CA GLY A 115 -35.12 -19.65 13.26
C GLY A 115 -34.66 -18.81 14.45
N GLY A 116 -33.40 -18.36 14.45
CA GLY A 116 -32.93 -17.30 15.34
C GLY A 116 -33.72 -15.99 15.16
N ILE A 117 -33.72 -15.15 16.19
CA ILE A 117 -34.47 -13.88 16.18
C ILE A 117 -33.51 -12.73 15.87
N ILE A 118 -33.76 -11.97 14.81
CA ILE A 118 -33.12 -10.66 14.60
C ILE A 118 -33.72 -9.64 15.59
N ALA A 119 -32.88 -8.81 16.21
CA ALA A 119 -33.35 -7.71 17.05
C ALA A 119 -33.92 -6.51 16.26
N SER A 120 -33.48 -6.26 15.01
CA SER A 120 -34.00 -5.20 14.13
C SER A 120 -33.71 -5.41 12.62
N GLU A 121 -34.56 -4.92 11.72
CA GLU A 121 -34.30 -4.91 10.26
C GLU A 121 -32.95 -4.25 9.90
N ALA A 122 -32.55 -3.23 10.66
CA ALA A 122 -31.25 -2.58 10.52
C ALA A 122 -30.08 -3.56 10.76
N GLN A 123 -30.21 -4.49 11.71
CA GLN A 123 -29.18 -5.50 11.98
C GLN A 123 -29.02 -6.48 10.81
N LEU A 124 -30.12 -6.87 10.15
CA LEU A 124 -30.05 -7.70 8.94
C LEU A 124 -29.31 -6.97 7.82
N LEU A 125 -29.60 -5.70 7.59
CA LEU A 125 -28.90 -4.88 6.60
C LEU A 125 -27.40 -4.80 6.91
N ILE A 126 -27.03 -4.57 8.17
CA ILE A 126 -25.62 -4.49 8.60
C ILE A 126 -24.92 -5.85 8.37
N LEU A 127 -25.56 -6.97 8.71
CA LEU A 127 -25.01 -8.31 8.47
C LEU A 127 -24.78 -8.60 6.99
N LEU A 128 -25.77 -8.28 6.15
CA LEU A 128 -25.68 -8.45 4.70
C LEU A 128 -24.55 -7.59 4.10
N LEU A 129 -24.44 -6.33 4.50
CA LEU A 129 -23.34 -5.45 4.07
C LEU A 129 -21.98 -5.95 4.57
N THR A 130 -21.91 -6.43 5.81
CA THR A 130 -20.68 -7.01 6.39
C THR A 130 -20.22 -8.22 5.59
N LEU A 131 -21.15 -9.10 5.19
CA LEU A 131 -20.86 -10.26 4.35
C LEU A 131 -20.30 -9.83 2.98
N LEU A 132 -20.96 -8.87 2.32
CA LEU A 132 -20.56 -8.38 1.00
C LEU A 132 -19.16 -7.74 1.03
N ILE A 133 -18.98 -6.76 1.91
CA ILE A 133 -17.75 -5.95 1.99
C ILE A 133 -16.59 -6.85 2.45
N GLY A 134 -16.82 -7.73 3.42
CA GLY A 134 -15.82 -8.69 3.89
C GLY A 134 -15.38 -9.68 2.80
N ALA A 135 -16.33 -10.21 2.03
CA ALA A 135 -16.03 -11.18 0.96
C ALA A 135 -15.25 -10.54 -0.19
N VAL A 136 -15.61 -9.31 -0.56
CA VAL A 136 -14.88 -8.51 -1.56
C VAL A 136 -13.47 -8.19 -1.07
N ALA A 137 -13.33 -7.77 0.19
CA ALA A 137 -12.04 -7.49 0.79
C ALA A 137 -11.14 -8.73 0.86
N PHE A 138 -11.68 -9.88 1.24
CA PHE A 138 -10.94 -11.14 1.35
C PHE A 138 -10.38 -11.58 -0.01
N THR A 139 -11.27 -11.87 -0.96
CA THR A 139 -10.87 -12.42 -2.26
C THR A 139 -10.12 -11.41 -3.12
N GLY A 140 -10.50 -10.13 -3.07
CA GLY A 140 -9.76 -9.06 -3.73
C GLY A 140 -8.32 -8.96 -3.22
N SER A 141 -8.12 -9.08 -1.90
CA SER A 141 -6.77 -9.03 -1.32
C SER A 141 -5.96 -10.28 -1.66
N MET A 142 -6.57 -11.47 -1.69
CA MET A 142 -5.88 -12.68 -2.13
C MET A 142 -5.41 -12.60 -3.60
N LEU A 143 -6.22 -11.99 -4.48
CA LEU A 143 -5.82 -11.76 -5.87
C LEU A 143 -4.69 -10.71 -5.98
N ALA A 144 -4.78 -9.62 -5.21
CA ALA A 144 -3.72 -8.60 -5.14
C ALA A 144 -2.40 -9.19 -4.64
N TYR A 145 -2.43 -10.04 -3.62
CA TYR A 145 -1.28 -10.83 -3.16
C TYR A 145 -0.69 -11.67 -4.31
N GLY A 146 -1.52 -12.45 -5.01
CA GLY A 146 -1.07 -13.30 -6.11
C GLY A 146 -0.39 -12.52 -7.24
N LYS A 147 -0.90 -11.33 -7.56
CA LYS A 147 -0.30 -10.42 -8.56
C LYS A 147 1.05 -9.85 -8.09
N LEU A 148 1.14 -9.40 -6.85
CA LEU A 148 2.38 -8.83 -6.31
C LEU A 148 3.50 -9.85 -6.16
N GLN A 149 3.15 -11.08 -5.77
CA GLN A 149 4.08 -12.21 -5.67
C GLN A 149 4.53 -12.72 -7.05
N GLY A 150 3.86 -12.32 -8.13
CA GLY A 150 4.12 -12.82 -9.48
C GLY A 150 3.57 -14.24 -9.74
N LEU A 151 2.68 -14.73 -8.87
CA LEU A 151 1.96 -16.00 -9.08
C LEU A 151 0.88 -15.88 -10.14
N VAL A 152 0.41 -14.65 -10.38
CA VAL A 152 -0.72 -14.34 -11.25
C VAL A 152 -0.31 -13.30 -12.28
N ASP A 153 -0.42 -13.65 -13.56
CA ASP A 153 -0.14 -12.74 -14.68
C ASP A 153 -1.30 -11.77 -14.92
N ASP A 154 -1.04 -10.47 -14.83
CA ASP A 154 -2.03 -9.40 -15.07
C ASP A 154 -2.75 -9.55 -16.43
N ARG A 155 -2.04 -9.96 -17.48
CA ARG A 155 -2.60 -10.09 -18.85
C ARG A 155 -3.56 -11.27 -19.02
N LYS A 156 -3.50 -12.27 -18.15
CA LYS A 156 -4.28 -13.52 -18.29
C LYS A 156 -5.55 -13.53 -17.45
N VAL A 157 -5.64 -12.64 -16.45
CA VAL A 157 -6.76 -12.60 -15.51
C VAL A 157 -7.89 -11.67 -15.96
N THR A 158 -7.61 -10.74 -16.88
CA THR A 158 -8.61 -9.81 -17.36
C THR A 158 -9.52 -10.45 -18.41
N LEU A 159 -10.82 -10.48 -18.11
CA LEU A 159 -11.84 -10.99 -19.03
C LEU A 159 -12.08 -10.00 -20.20
N PRO A 160 -12.42 -10.49 -21.40
CA PRO A 160 -12.87 -9.61 -22.48
C PRO A 160 -14.15 -8.89 -22.06
N ARG A 161 -14.21 -7.56 -22.29
CA ARG A 161 -15.32 -6.68 -21.84
C ARG A 161 -15.57 -6.72 -20.32
N HIS A 162 -14.50 -6.82 -19.54
CA HIS A 162 -14.54 -6.90 -18.07
C HIS A 162 -15.52 -5.90 -17.41
N ASN A 163 -15.49 -4.63 -17.81
CA ASN A 163 -16.36 -3.60 -17.20
C ASN A 163 -17.85 -3.96 -17.27
N LEU A 164 -18.31 -4.51 -18.39
CA LEU A 164 -19.70 -4.94 -18.55
C LEU A 164 -20.01 -6.12 -17.63
N ILE A 165 -19.12 -7.12 -17.59
CA ILE A 165 -19.27 -8.32 -16.77
C ILE A 165 -19.29 -7.95 -15.29
N ASN A 166 -18.37 -7.09 -14.86
CA ASN A 166 -18.25 -6.66 -13.47
C ASN A 166 -19.48 -5.87 -13.02
N MET A 167 -19.97 -4.95 -13.86
CA MET A 167 -21.21 -4.22 -13.58
C MET A 167 -22.44 -5.13 -13.56
N ALA A 168 -22.49 -6.15 -14.43
CA ALA A 168 -23.58 -7.13 -14.41
C ALA A 168 -23.58 -7.99 -13.14
N ILE A 169 -22.41 -8.46 -12.69
CA ILE A 169 -22.27 -9.20 -11.43
C ILE A 169 -22.67 -8.31 -10.24
N LEU A 170 -22.23 -7.04 -10.23
CA LEU A 170 -22.60 -6.09 -9.18
C LEU A 170 -24.11 -5.84 -9.16
N ALA A 171 -24.74 -5.62 -10.32
CA ALA A 171 -26.18 -5.41 -10.42
C ALA A 171 -26.96 -6.65 -9.93
N LEU A 172 -26.52 -7.85 -10.33
CA LEU A 172 -27.09 -9.11 -9.84
C LEU A 172 -26.95 -9.25 -8.33
N LEU A 173 -25.78 -8.95 -7.77
CA LEU A 173 -25.54 -8.94 -6.33
C LEU A 173 -26.51 -8.00 -5.62
N VAL A 174 -26.61 -6.75 -6.06
CA VAL A 174 -27.52 -5.75 -5.45
C VAL A 174 -28.97 -6.26 -5.45
N VAL A 175 -29.45 -6.81 -6.58
CA VAL A 175 -30.79 -7.37 -6.67
C VAL A 175 -30.99 -8.54 -5.69
N LEU A 176 -30.05 -9.47 -5.61
CA LEU A 176 -30.15 -10.62 -4.71
C LEU A 176 -30.07 -10.21 -3.23
N TYR A 177 -29.22 -9.23 -2.89
CA TYR A 177 -29.14 -8.67 -1.54
C TYR A 177 -30.45 -7.98 -1.13
N ILE A 178 -31.04 -7.18 -2.02
CA ILE A 178 -32.36 -6.56 -1.79
C ILE A 178 -33.44 -7.63 -1.66
N TYR A 179 -33.42 -8.66 -2.50
CA TYR A 179 -34.38 -9.77 -2.43
C TYR A 179 -34.31 -10.47 -1.08
N VAL A 180 -33.11 -10.81 -0.59
CA VAL A 180 -32.92 -11.45 0.72
C VAL A 180 -33.35 -10.53 1.86
N TYR A 181 -33.05 -9.23 1.78
CA TYR A 181 -33.50 -8.24 2.77
C TYR A 181 -35.03 -8.14 2.84
N VAL A 182 -35.71 -8.05 1.70
CA VAL A 182 -37.18 -7.92 1.62
C VAL A 182 -37.90 -9.23 1.95
N SER A 183 -37.26 -10.37 1.72
CA SER A 183 -37.81 -11.70 2.06
C SER A 183 -37.97 -11.91 3.57
N GLY A 184 -37.45 -11.00 4.40
CA GLY A 184 -37.71 -10.95 5.83
C GLY A 184 -36.86 -11.91 6.66
N SER A 185 -37.35 -12.23 7.87
CA SER A 185 -36.56 -12.70 9.01
C SER A 185 -36.06 -14.15 8.92
N GLN A 186 -36.37 -14.89 7.86
CA GLN A 186 -35.85 -16.25 7.64
C GLN A 186 -35.29 -16.38 6.22
N PRO A 187 -34.17 -15.70 5.92
CA PRO A 187 -33.48 -15.87 4.66
C PRO A 187 -33.06 -17.34 4.52
N GLY A 188 -33.50 -18.00 3.45
CA GLY A 188 -33.14 -19.40 3.23
C GLY A 188 -31.62 -19.58 3.14
N ILE A 189 -31.10 -20.62 3.77
CA ILE A 189 -29.64 -20.90 3.82
C ILE A 189 -28.99 -20.97 2.43
N ILE A 190 -29.75 -21.45 1.44
CA ILE A 190 -29.35 -21.50 0.03
C ILE A 190 -29.04 -20.10 -0.50
N TRP A 191 -29.89 -19.11 -0.20
CA TRP A 191 -29.71 -17.74 -0.64
C TRP A 191 -28.53 -17.06 0.05
N ILE A 192 -28.36 -17.25 1.35
CA ILE A 192 -27.19 -16.73 2.09
C ILE A 192 -25.89 -17.30 1.51
N THR A 193 -25.86 -18.61 1.26
CA THR A 193 -24.68 -19.29 0.70
C THR A 193 -24.42 -18.85 -0.74
N ALA A 194 -25.46 -18.66 -1.56
CA ALA A 194 -25.32 -18.12 -2.90
C ALA A 194 -24.77 -16.67 -2.89
N LEU A 195 -25.25 -15.82 -1.98
CA LEU A 195 -24.74 -14.46 -1.80
C LEU A 195 -23.27 -14.46 -1.39
N LEU A 196 -22.86 -15.35 -0.47
CA LEU A 196 -21.47 -15.52 -0.09
C LEU A 196 -20.59 -15.88 -1.30
N LEU A 197 -20.94 -16.94 -2.03
CA LEU A 197 -20.15 -17.40 -3.17
C LEU A 197 -20.06 -16.34 -4.27
N LEU A 198 -21.17 -15.64 -4.55
CA LEU A 198 -21.18 -14.58 -5.56
C LEU A 198 -20.38 -13.35 -5.12
N SER A 199 -20.39 -13.01 -3.84
CA SER A 199 -19.60 -11.90 -3.28
C SER A 199 -18.09 -12.21 -3.30
N LEU A 200 -17.71 -13.46 -3.01
CA LEU A 200 -16.34 -13.95 -3.16
C LEU A 200 -15.89 -13.91 -4.63
N LEU A 201 -16.74 -14.34 -5.55
CA LEU A 201 -16.45 -14.24 -6.99
C LEU A 201 -16.30 -12.77 -7.43
N TYR A 202 -17.16 -11.90 -6.93
CA TYR A 202 -17.12 -10.48 -7.27
C TYR A 202 -15.85 -9.80 -6.76
N GLY A 203 -15.33 -10.15 -5.57
CA GLY A 203 -14.05 -9.59 -5.11
C GLY A 203 -12.87 -9.96 -6.03
N LEU A 204 -12.83 -11.18 -6.57
CA LEU A 204 -11.87 -11.57 -7.61
C LEU A 204 -12.07 -10.74 -8.88
N SER A 205 -13.31 -10.65 -9.37
CA SER A 205 -13.65 -9.86 -10.56
C SER A 205 -13.29 -8.39 -10.40
N PHE A 206 -13.51 -7.81 -9.21
CA PHE A 206 -13.26 -6.41 -8.91
C PHE A 206 -11.77 -6.03 -9.00
N VAL A 207 -10.86 -6.91 -8.57
CA VAL A 207 -9.41 -6.66 -8.58
C VAL A 207 -8.73 -7.17 -9.86
N ALA A 208 -9.39 -8.05 -10.61
CA ALA A 208 -8.90 -8.59 -11.88
C ALA A 208 -8.38 -7.55 -12.89
N PRO A 209 -9.07 -6.43 -13.20
CA PRO A 209 -8.67 -5.50 -14.26
C PRO A 209 -7.53 -4.57 -13.85
N ILE A 210 -7.22 -4.50 -12.56
CA ILE A 210 -6.28 -3.53 -12.03
C ILE A 210 -4.86 -4.06 -12.22
N GLY A 211 -3.94 -3.23 -12.72
CA GLY A 211 -2.56 -3.64 -13.00
C GLY A 211 -1.68 -3.70 -11.75
N GLY A 212 -0.60 -4.48 -11.80
CA GLY A 212 0.34 -4.71 -10.69
C GLY A 212 0.91 -3.44 -10.04
N ALA A 213 1.11 -2.35 -10.79
CA ALA A 213 1.63 -1.11 -10.20
C ALA A 213 0.54 -0.22 -9.57
N ASP A 214 -0.73 -0.44 -9.90
CA ASP A 214 -1.87 0.22 -9.23
C ASP A 214 -2.35 -0.57 -8.00
N MET A 215 -1.83 -1.79 -7.79
CA MET A 215 -2.15 -2.65 -6.63
C MET A 215 -2.06 -1.94 -5.29
N PRO A 216 -1.10 -1.03 -5.03
CA PRO A 216 -1.02 -0.36 -3.72
C PRO A 216 -2.27 0.46 -3.39
N VAL A 217 -2.88 1.11 -4.40
CA VAL A 217 -4.14 1.85 -4.26
C VAL A 217 -5.27 0.89 -3.93
N VAL A 218 -5.32 -0.27 -4.60
CA VAL A 218 -6.32 -1.31 -4.36
C VAL A 218 -6.19 -1.87 -2.95
N ILE A 219 -4.98 -2.16 -2.49
CA ILE A 219 -4.73 -2.67 -1.13
C ILE A 219 -5.21 -1.65 -0.09
N SER A 220 -4.93 -0.36 -0.30
CA SER A 220 -5.42 0.70 0.58
C SER A 220 -6.95 0.78 0.60
N LEU A 221 -7.60 0.64 -0.56
CA LEU A 221 -9.06 0.63 -0.66
C LEU A 221 -9.68 -0.60 0.01
N LEU A 222 -9.12 -1.78 -0.22
CA LEU A 222 -9.58 -3.02 0.43
C LEU A 222 -9.34 -2.97 1.94
N ASN A 223 -8.32 -2.24 2.40
CA ASN A 223 -8.10 -1.97 3.82
C ASN A 223 -9.16 -1.02 4.41
N ALA A 224 -9.69 -0.09 3.61
CA ALA A 224 -10.86 0.65 4.04
C ALA A 224 -12.11 -0.24 4.18
N PHE A 225 -12.28 -1.20 3.26
CA PHE A 225 -13.41 -2.13 3.29
C PHE A 225 -13.38 -3.06 4.51
N THR A 226 -12.21 -3.56 4.91
CA THR A 226 -12.08 -4.33 6.15
C THR A 226 -12.35 -3.47 7.38
N GLY A 227 -11.89 -2.22 7.41
CA GLY A 227 -12.23 -1.26 8.45
C GLY A 227 -13.74 -1.03 8.59
N LEU A 228 -14.43 -0.78 7.46
CA LEU A 228 -15.90 -0.65 7.44
C LEU A 228 -16.62 -1.92 7.92
N SER A 229 -16.13 -3.09 7.53
CA SER A 229 -16.67 -4.38 7.98
C SER A 229 -16.48 -4.60 9.47
N ALA A 230 -15.33 -4.22 10.03
CA ALA A 230 -15.06 -4.26 11.46
C ALA A 230 -15.95 -3.29 12.24
N ALA A 231 -16.22 -2.10 11.71
CA ALA A 231 -17.15 -1.14 12.30
C ALA A 231 -18.59 -1.68 12.33
N ALA A 232 -19.01 -2.30 11.23
CA ALA A 232 -20.31 -2.96 11.11
C ALA A 232 -20.46 -4.13 12.11
N ALA A 233 -19.43 -4.98 12.23
CA ALA A 233 -19.37 -6.01 13.26
C ALA A 233 -19.41 -5.41 14.69
N GLY A 234 -18.76 -4.28 14.91
CA GLY A 234 -18.84 -3.53 16.17
C GLY A 234 -20.25 -3.04 16.49
N LEU A 235 -21.03 -2.63 15.49
CA LEU A 235 -22.45 -2.27 15.67
C LEU A 235 -23.30 -3.49 16.04
N ILE A 236 -23.06 -4.64 15.39
CA ILE A 236 -23.80 -5.89 15.66
C ILE A 236 -23.63 -6.34 17.11
N TYR A 237 -22.39 -6.35 17.62
CA TYR A 237 -22.10 -6.79 18.99
C TYR A 237 -22.12 -5.67 20.04
N SER A 238 -22.51 -4.45 19.65
CA SER A 238 -22.41 -3.25 20.52
C SER A 238 -21.01 -3.09 21.14
N ASN A 239 -19.98 -3.43 20.36
CA ASN A 239 -18.58 -3.40 20.78
C ASN A 239 -17.91 -2.09 20.33
N ASN A 240 -17.73 -1.19 21.29
CA ASN A 240 -17.18 0.15 21.06
C ASN A 240 -15.75 0.13 20.49
N ILE A 241 -14.89 -0.82 20.87
CA ILE A 241 -13.53 -0.85 20.33
C ILE A 241 -13.51 -1.29 18.88
N MET A 242 -14.32 -2.29 18.51
CA MET A 242 -14.45 -2.71 17.10
C MET A 242 -15.05 -1.59 16.25
N MET A 243 -16.06 -0.89 16.79
CA MET A 243 -16.69 0.24 16.11
C MET A 243 -15.70 1.38 15.87
N VAL A 244 -15.02 1.86 16.92
CA VAL A 244 -14.05 2.95 16.84
C VAL A 244 -12.85 2.56 15.97
N GLY A 245 -12.28 1.38 16.20
CA GLY A 245 -11.15 0.87 15.42
C GLY A 245 -11.49 0.72 13.94
N GLY A 246 -12.65 0.15 13.62
CA GLY A 246 -13.13 -0.02 12.26
C GLY A 246 -13.36 1.31 11.53
N ILE A 247 -13.99 2.29 12.18
CA ILE A 247 -14.20 3.63 11.60
C ILE A 247 -12.87 4.33 11.32
N LEU A 248 -11.90 4.24 12.24
CA LEU A 248 -10.58 4.85 12.07
C LEU A 248 -9.80 4.20 10.93
N VAL A 249 -9.75 2.86 10.87
CA VAL A 249 -9.06 2.15 9.79
C VAL A 249 -9.75 2.39 8.45
N GLY A 250 -11.09 2.37 8.43
CA GLY A 250 -11.91 2.64 7.25
C GLY A 250 -11.64 4.03 6.68
N SER A 251 -11.75 5.06 7.51
CA SER A 251 -11.51 6.46 7.10
C SER A 251 -10.05 6.70 6.69
N ALA A 252 -9.08 6.22 7.45
CA ALA A 252 -7.66 6.34 7.11
C ALA A 252 -7.33 5.64 5.77
N GLY A 253 -7.90 4.46 5.53
CA GLY A 253 -7.74 3.74 4.26
C GLY A 253 -8.30 4.52 3.07
N ILE A 254 -9.49 5.14 3.19
CA ILE A 254 -10.07 5.97 2.13
C ILE A 254 -9.19 7.19 1.86
N ILE A 255 -8.77 7.90 2.91
CA ILE A 255 -7.91 9.09 2.80
C ILE A 255 -6.60 8.72 2.10
N LEU A 256 -5.94 7.65 2.54
CA LEU A 256 -4.69 7.18 1.94
C LEU A 256 -4.89 6.81 0.47
N THR A 257 -5.98 6.12 0.13
CA THR A 257 -6.31 5.78 -1.26
C THR A 257 -6.41 7.03 -2.13
N VAL A 258 -7.11 8.08 -1.66
CA VAL A 258 -7.26 9.35 -2.39
C VAL A 258 -5.93 10.08 -2.54
N VAL A 259 -5.11 10.13 -1.48
CA VAL A 259 -3.78 10.76 -1.52
C VAL A 259 -2.87 10.05 -2.51
N MET A 260 -2.88 8.71 -2.55
CA MET A 260 -2.13 7.93 -3.52
C MET A 260 -2.60 8.19 -4.95
N CYS A 261 -3.92 8.19 -5.20
CA CYS A 261 -4.51 8.53 -6.49
C CYS A 261 -4.05 9.93 -6.97
N LYS A 262 -4.10 10.93 -6.08
CA LYS A 262 -3.66 12.30 -6.37
C LYS A 262 -2.16 12.34 -6.69
N ALA A 263 -1.33 11.64 -5.91
CA ALA A 263 0.11 11.58 -6.13
C ALA A 263 0.50 10.85 -7.43
N MET A 264 -0.37 9.97 -7.95
CA MET A 264 -0.21 9.32 -9.26
C MET A 264 -0.88 10.11 -10.40
N ASN A 265 -1.51 11.26 -10.11
CA ASN A 265 -2.41 12.00 -10.99
C ASN A 265 -3.42 11.12 -11.74
N ARG A 266 -4.05 10.19 -11.01
CA ARG A 266 -5.11 9.33 -11.52
C ARG A 266 -6.32 9.41 -10.62
N SER A 267 -7.51 9.56 -11.19
CA SER A 267 -8.75 9.49 -10.42
C SER A 267 -8.97 8.06 -9.90
N LEU A 268 -9.65 7.94 -8.76
CA LEU A 268 -10.06 6.64 -8.20
C LEU A 268 -10.89 5.83 -9.22
N THR A 269 -11.75 6.49 -9.99
CA THR A 269 -12.54 5.85 -11.05
C THR A 269 -11.65 5.23 -12.14
N ASN A 270 -10.59 5.93 -12.56
CA ASN A 270 -9.67 5.43 -13.60
C ASN A 270 -8.85 4.24 -13.11
N VAL A 271 -8.52 4.20 -11.80
CA VAL A 271 -7.83 3.05 -11.19
C VAL A 271 -8.77 1.84 -11.10
N LEU A 272 -10.01 2.04 -10.65
CA LEU A 272 -10.97 0.95 -10.43
C LEU A 272 -11.53 0.34 -11.72
N VAL A 273 -11.72 1.16 -12.76
CA VAL A 273 -12.27 0.71 -14.06
C VAL A 273 -11.19 0.06 -14.94
N GLY A 274 -9.93 0.01 -14.48
CA GLY A 274 -8.84 -0.65 -15.20
C GLY A 274 -8.52 0.00 -16.56
N GLY A 275 -8.84 1.29 -16.71
CA GLY A 275 -8.67 2.03 -17.95
C GLY A 275 -7.22 2.40 -18.20
N PHE A 276 -6.40 1.43 -18.61
CA PHE A 276 -5.15 1.75 -19.29
C PHE A 276 -5.48 2.33 -20.67
N GLY A 277 -5.52 3.65 -20.77
CA GLY A 277 -4.96 4.40 -21.90
C GLY A 277 -5.47 4.12 -23.33
N GLU A 278 -6.58 3.43 -23.57
CA GLU A 278 -7.07 3.24 -24.95
C GLU A 278 -7.49 4.55 -25.64
N ASN A 279 -7.69 5.64 -24.89
CA ASN A 279 -8.05 6.93 -25.48
C ASN A 279 -6.89 7.91 -25.72
N HIS A 280 -5.65 7.53 -25.42
CA HIS A 280 -4.49 8.28 -25.90
C HIS A 280 -3.56 7.32 -26.62
N LYS A 281 -3.87 7.07 -27.90
CA LYS A 281 -2.83 6.75 -28.87
C LYS A 281 -1.84 7.92 -28.84
N SER A 282 -0.82 7.80 -28.00
CA SER A 282 0.37 8.60 -28.12
C SER A 282 0.85 8.38 -29.56
N LYS A 283 0.79 9.44 -30.36
CA LYS A 283 1.61 9.48 -31.57
C LYS A 283 3.01 9.15 -31.07
N LYS A 284 3.60 8.07 -31.57
CA LYS A 284 5.05 7.93 -31.54
C LYS A 284 5.60 9.20 -32.18
N GLU A 285 5.96 10.19 -31.37
CA GLU A 285 6.90 11.17 -31.86
C GLU A 285 8.14 10.37 -32.20
N LYS A 286 8.43 10.34 -33.50
CA LYS A 286 9.80 10.20 -33.98
C LYS A 286 10.55 11.43 -33.48
N GLY A 287 10.86 11.45 -32.19
CA GLY A 287 11.90 12.33 -31.68
C GLY A 287 13.18 11.93 -32.39
N ASP A 288 13.88 12.92 -32.93
CA ASP A 288 15.23 12.79 -33.46
C ASP A 288 16.08 11.88 -32.56
N LYS A 289 17.09 11.22 -33.13
CA LYS A 289 18.07 10.41 -32.41
C LYS A 289 18.87 11.29 -31.43
N GLN A 290 18.25 11.72 -30.34
CA GLN A 290 18.91 12.36 -29.23
C GLN A 290 19.72 11.27 -28.53
N VAL A 291 21.04 11.44 -28.55
CA VAL A 291 21.96 10.50 -27.93
C VAL A 291 22.06 10.88 -26.45
N ALA A 292 21.68 9.96 -25.57
CA ALA A 292 21.87 10.14 -24.15
C ALA A 292 23.38 10.18 -23.85
N LYS A 293 23.81 11.12 -23.01
CA LYS A 293 25.22 11.28 -22.65
C LYS A 293 25.56 10.32 -21.51
N GLU A 294 26.55 9.48 -21.71
CA GLU A 294 27.00 8.52 -20.69
C GLU A 294 28.10 9.11 -19.79
N ILE A 295 28.23 8.58 -18.59
CA ILE A 295 29.30 8.89 -17.63
C ILE A 295 29.84 7.60 -17.02
N THR A 296 31.13 7.58 -16.68
CA THR A 296 31.76 6.43 -16.01
C THR A 296 31.66 6.56 -14.48
N CYS A 297 31.83 5.46 -13.74
CA CYS A 297 31.85 5.48 -12.28
C CYS A 297 32.97 6.39 -11.74
N ALA A 298 34.16 6.36 -12.36
CA ALA A 298 35.29 7.20 -11.96
C ALA A 298 35.00 8.70 -12.13
N ASP A 299 34.43 9.10 -13.27
CA ASP A 299 34.07 10.51 -13.51
C ASP A 299 32.98 10.98 -12.55
N LEU A 300 32.00 10.13 -12.25
CA LEU A 300 30.95 10.42 -11.29
C LEU A 300 31.50 10.55 -9.87
N ALA A 301 32.41 9.66 -9.46
CA ALA A 301 33.05 9.70 -8.15
C ALA A 301 33.76 11.04 -7.92
N VAL A 302 34.52 11.51 -8.91
CA VAL A 302 35.20 12.82 -8.85
C VAL A 302 34.19 13.96 -8.68
N GLN A 303 33.13 13.98 -9.48
CA GLN A 303 32.14 15.05 -9.38
C GLN A 303 31.39 15.03 -8.04
N LEU A 304 31.08 13.84 -7.50
CA LEU A 304 30.47 13.70 -6.19
C LEU A 304 31.40 14.15 -5.05
N TYR A 305 32.68 13.77 -5.13
CA TYR A 305 33.67 14.10 -4.12
C TYR A 305 33.89 15.61 -3.96
N TYR A 306 33.78 16.37 -5.05
CA TYR A 306 33.94 17.83 -5.05
C TYR A 306 32.61 18.62 -4.99
N SER A 307 31.48 17.95 -4.82
CA SER A 307 30.18 18.61 -4.64
C SER A 307 29.97 19.02 -3.18
N ASN A 308 29.24 20.10 -2.91
CA ASN A 308 28.88 20.46 -1.53
C ASN A 308 27.55 19.82 -1.13
N THR A 309 26.61 19.71 -2.07
CA THR A 309 25.25 19.19 -1.83
C THR A 309 24.90 18.11 -2.83
N VAL A 310 24.56 16.92 -2.34
CA VAL A 310 24.17 15.77 -3.17
C VAL A 310 22.79 15.30 -2.74
N MET A 311 21.87 15.19 -3.69
CA MET A 311 20.52 14.68 -3.44
C MET A 311 20.30 13.35 -4.17
N VAL A 312 19.91 12.32 -3.42
CA VAL A 312 19.61 11.00 -3.96
C VAL A 312 18.11 10.85 -4.17
N VAL A 313 17.69 10.47 -5.38
CA VAL A 313 16.29 10.18 -5.72
C VAL A 313 16.14 8.66 -5.90
N PRO A 314 15.75 7.91 -4.86
CA PRO A 314 15.58 6.48 -4.93
C PRO A 314 14.28 6.10 -5.65
N GLY A 315 14.35 5.09 -6.51
CA GLY A 315 13.19 4.47 -7.16
C GLY A 315 13.10 2.97 -6.90
N TYR A 316 12.09 2.33 -7.49
CA TYR A 316 11.87 0.89 -7.31
C TYR A 316 13.07 0.03 -7.76
N GLY A 317 13.89 0.51 -8.72
CA GLY A 317 15.10 -0.20 -9.13
C GLY A 317 16.13 -0.38 -8.01
N LEU A 318 16.21 0.56 -7.06
CA LEU A 318 17.08 0.44 -5.87
C LEU A 318 16.62 -0.72 -4.97
N ALA A 319 15.30 -0.85 -4.78
CA ALA A 319 14.70 -1.92 -3.99
C ALA A 319 14.90 -3.30 -4.65
N VAL A 320 14.69 -3.40 -5.96
CA VAL A 320 14.89 -4.65 -6.71
C VAL A 320 16.33 -5.12 -6.66
N ALA A 321 17.30 -4.19 -6.74
CA ALA A 321 18.72 -4.52 -6.67
C ALA A 321 19.24 -4.74 -5.23
N GLN A 322 18.42 -4.53 -4.20
CA GLN A 322 18.85 -4.56 -2.79
C GLN A 322 20.05 -3.64 -2.51
N ALA A 323 20.04 -2.44 -3.09
CA ALA A 323 21.17 -1.52 -3.06
C ALA A 323 21.10 -0.48 -1.92
N GLN A 324 20.10 -0.52 -1.05
CA GLN A 324 19.87 0.47 0.02
C GLN A 324 21.08 0.64 0.97
N LYS A 325 21.72 -0.46 1.36
CA LYS A 325 22.93 -0.43 2.22
C LYS A 325 24.16 0.11 1.49
N VAL A 326 24.23 -0.09 0.18
CA VAL A 326 25.32 0.39 -0.67
C VAL A 326 25.21 1.91 -0.88
N VAL A 327 23.99 2.42 -1.07
CA VAL A 327 23.74 3.87 -1.08
C VAL A 327 24.05 4.49 0.27
N LYS A 328 23.70 3.84 1.40
CA LYS A 328 24.08 4.35 2.72
C LYS A 328 25.61 4.46 2.89
N ARG A 329 26.36 3.47 2.37
CA ARG A 329 27.83 3.52 2.39
C ARG A 329 28.35 4.73 1.58
N MET A 330 27.75 5.03 0.43
CA MET A 330 28.08 6.22 -0.36
C MET A 330 27.79 7.51 0.40
N ASP A 331 26.62 7.61 1.04
CA ASP A 331 26.25 8.72 1.93
C ASP A 331 27.28 8.91 3.05
N ASN A 332 27.73 7.83 3.69
CA ASN A 332 28.73 7.92 4.76
C ASN A 332 30.10 8.40 4.25
N LEU A 333 30.55 7.92 3.09
CA LEU A 333 31.83 8.36 2.49
C LEU A 333 31.77 9.85 2.12
N LEU A 334 30.70 10.26 1.43
CA LEU A 334 30.52 11.66 1.04
C LEU A 334 30.36 12.58 2.25
N SER A 335 29.59 12.15 3.26
CA SER A 335 29.42 12.91 4.51
C SER A 335 30.74 13.04 5.29
N ALA A 336 31.62 12.03 5.23
CA ALA A 336 32.95 12.10 5.86
C ALA A 336 33.84 13.17 5.20
N ASN A 337 33.66 13.40 3.90
CA ASN A 337 34.29 14.48 3.15
C ASN A 337 33.53 15.83 3.24
N GLY A 338 32.56 15.95 4.15
CA GLY A 338 31.81 17.20 4.39
C GLY A 338 30.73 17.52 3.36
N VAL A 339 30.38 16.58 2.47
CA VAL A 339 29.29 16.73 1.50
C VAL A 339 27.94 16.51 2.21
N ASP A 340 26.99 17.42 2.02
CA ASP A 340 25.64 17.27 2.54
C ASP A 340 24.81 16.36 1.63
N VAL A 341 24.51 15.14 2.12
CA VAL A 341 23.75 14.13 1.38
C VAL A 341 22.34 14.02 1.93
N THR A 342 21.36 14.31 1.07
CA THR A 342 19.92 14.20 1.35
C THR A 342 19.23 13.23 0.38
N TYR A 343 18.03 12.78 0.73
CA TYR A 343 17.25 11.83 -0.06
C TYR A 343 15.88 12.43 -0.35
N ALA A 344 15.53 12.57 -1.63
CA ALA A 344 14.23 13.08 -2.06
C ALA A 344 13.26 11.93 -2.35
N ILE A 345 12.22 11.81 -1.52
CA ILE A 345 11.30 10.68 -1.59
C ILE A 345 10.01 11.10 -2.27
N HIS A 346 9.73 10.51 -3.44
CA HIS A 346 8.43 10.69 -4.08
C HIS A 346 7.38 9.80 -3.38
N PRO A 347 6.16 10.31 -3.10
CA PRO A 347 5.11 9.56 -2.38
C PRO A 347 4.72 8.20 -2.97
N VAL A 348 4.94 7.97 -4.28
CA VAL A 348 4.56 6.76 -5.02
C VAL A 348 5.78 5.97 -5.50
N ALA A 349 6.98 6.33 -5.02
CA ALA A 349 8.20 5.57 -5.31
C ALA A 349 8.11 4.17 -4.68
N GLY A 350 8.12 3.14 -5.53
CA GLY A 350 8.13 1.75 -5.11
C GLY A 350 6.80 1.03 -5.37
N ARG A 351 6.46 0.09 -4.48
CA ARG A 351 5.23 -0.76 -4.56
C ARG A 351 4.31 -0.63 -3.35
N MET A 352 4.54 0.33 -2.47
CA MET A 352 3.62 0.68 -1.38
C MET A 352 3.86 2.13 -0.95
N PRO A 353 2.88 2.81 -0.35
CA PRO A 353 3.12 4.09 0.31
C PRO A 353 4.27 3.97 1.32
N GLY A 354 5.22 4.90 1.26
CA GLY A 354 6.38 4.90 2.16
C GLY A 354 7.38 3.76 1.93
N HIS A 355 7.31 3.03 0.81
CA HIS A 355 8.22 1.91 0.53
C HIS A 355 9.70 2.34 0.67
N MET A 356 10.08 3.47 0.05
CA MET A 356 11.46 3.96 0.12
C MET A 356 11.86 4.39 1.53
N ASN A 357 10.96 5.04 2.29
CA ASN A 357 11.24 5.43 3.67
C ASN A 357 11.58 4.22 4.55
N VAL A 358 10.82 3.13 4.40
CA VAL A 358 11.04 1.90 5.17
C VAL A 358 12.36 1.23 4.78
N LEU A 359 12.67 1.13 3.48
CA LEU A 359 13.93 0.52 3.02
C LEU A 359 15.16 1.33 3.42
N LEU A 360 15.08 2.65 3.36
CA LEU A 360 16.20 3.51 3.78
C LEU A 360 16.36 3.52 5.30
N ALA A 361 15.27 3.43 6.06
CA ALA A 361 15.33 3.24 7.50
C ALA A 361 15.96 1.88 7.88
N GLU A 362 15.68 0.81 7.12
CA GLU A 362 16.36 -0.50 7.28
C GLU A 362 17.88 -0.42 7.00
N ALA A 363 18.28 0.48 6.11
CA ALA A 363 19.69 0.78 5.83
C ALA A 363 20.29 1.79 6.83
N ASP A 364 19.62 2.10 7.94
CA ASP A 364 20.04 3.06 8.97
C ASP A 364 20.28 4.49 8.43
N VAL A 365 19.51 4.92 7.42
CA VAL A 365 19.51 6.33 6.98
C VAL A 365 18.74 7.19 8.00
N PRO A 366 19.34 8.28 8.52
CA PRO A 366 18.64 9.18 9.44
C PRO A 366 17.40 9.83 8.80
N TYR A 367 16.25 9.77 9.48
CA TYR A 367 15.01 10.41 9.02
C TYR A 367 15.13 11.88 8.61
N PRO A 368 15.92 12.75 9.29
CA PRO A 368 16.07 14.15 8.87
C PRO A 368 16.71 14.33 7.49
N LYS A 369 17.41 13.31 6.97
CA LYS A 369 17.95 13.32 5.60
C LYS A 369 16.90 12.92 4.56
N LEU A 370 15.75 12.37 4.98
CA LEU A 370 14.66 11.97 4.10
C LEU A 370 13.69 13.14 3.92
N LEU A 371 13.82 13.84 2.78
CA LEU A 371 12.97 14.96 2.41
C LEU A 371 11.75 14.45 1.63
N ASP A 372 10.60 15.00 1.97
CA ASP A 372 9.40 14.83 1.15
C ASP A 372 9.58 15.59 -0.17
N MET A 373 8.81 15.21 -1.20
CA MET A 373 8.94 15.75 -2.55
C MET A 373 8.83 17.29 -2.63
N GLU A 374 7.96 17.91 -1.83
CA GLU A 374 7.80 19.38 -1.82
C GLU A 374 9.06 20.07 -1.29
N ASP A 375 9.55 19.64 -0.12
CA ASP A 375 10.79 20.16 0.49
C ASP A 375 12.01 19.92 -0.41
N ALA A 376 12.08 18.73 -1.04
CA ALA A 376 13.15 18.40 -1.98
C ALA A 376 13.13 19.30 -3.23
N ASN A 377 11.95 19.60 -3.77
CA ASN A 377 11.79 20.48 -4.92
C ASN A 377 12.22 21.93 -4.58
N GLU A 378 11.94 22.42 -3.38
CA GLU A 378 12.41 23.74 -2.93
C GLU A 378 13.94 23.84 -2.82
N ALA A 379 14.61 22.75 -2.42
CA ALA A 379 16.07 22.68 -2.29
C ALA A 379 16.80 22.41 -3.64
N MET A 380 16.08 21.94 -4.66
CA MET A 380 16.65 21.46 -5.93
C MET A 380 17.52 22.50 -6.66
N PRO A 381 17.13 23.79 -6.79
CA PRO A 381 17.94 24.79 -7.48
C PRO A 381 19.32 25.04 -6.85
N ASN A 382 19.45 24.77 -5.54
CA ASN A 382 20.70 24.92 -4.77
C ASN A 382 21.51 23.62 -4.67
N THR A 383 21.06 22.54 -5.33
CA THR A 383 21.71 21.23 -5.28
C THR A 383 22.78 21.10 -6.36
N ASP A 384 24.02 20.76 -5.96
CA ASP A 384 25.15 20.60 -6.88
C ASP A 384 25.01 19.35 -7.76
N MET A 385 24.59 18.24 -7.17
CA MET A 385 24.39 16.98 -7.89
C MET A 385 23.17 16.21 -7.43
N VAL A 386 22.41 15.68 -8.39
CA VAL A 386 21.31 14.74 -8.14
C VAL A 386 21.66 13.37 -8.70
N ILE A 387 21.53 12.33 -7.87
CA ILE A 387 21.68 10.93 -8.28
C ILE A 387 20.29 10.26 -8.29
N VAL A 388 19.78 9.95 -9.48
CA VAL A 388 18.53 9.22 -9.66
C VAL A 388 18.81 7.73 -9.75
N ILE A 389 18.34 6.93 -8.78
CA ILE A 389 18.67 5.50 -8.69
C ILE A 389 17.44 4.65 -8.97
N GLY A 390 17.34 4.11 -10.19
CA GLY A 390 16.25 3.19 -10.54
C GLY A 390 14.85 3.82 -10.50
N ALA A 391 14.76 5.15 -10.60
CA ALA A 391 13.54 5.91 -10.80
C ALA A 391 13.39 6.32 -12.28
N ASN A 392 12.15 6.40 -12.75
CA ASN A 392 11.86 6.81 -14.13
C ASN A 392 10.68 7.79 -14.19
N ASP A 393 9.46 7.31 -13.94
CA ASP A 393 8.26 8.14 -14.14
C ASP A 393 8.19 9.30 -13.13
N VAL A 394 8.65 9.08 -11.89
CA VAL A 394 8.68 10.04 -10.77
C VAL A 394 9.64 11.23 -10.96
N VAL A 395 10.45 11.21 -12.03
CA VAL A 395 11.41 12.27 -12.39
C VAL A 395 11.23 12.72 -13.85
N ASN A 396 10.09 12.42 -14.49
CA ASN A 396 9.90 12.67 -15.91
C ASN A 396 9.34 14.09 -16.17
N PRO A 397 10.07 14.97 -16.89
CA PRO A 397 9.62 16.33 -17.23
C PRO A 397 8.34 16.36 -18.08
N ALA A 398 8.05 15.27 -18.80
CA ALA A 398 6.83 15.14 -19.59
C ALA A 398 5.54 15.25 -18.73
N ALA A 399 5.66 15.17 -17.40
CA ALA A 399 4.56 15.46 -16.49
C ALA A 399 4.13 16.95 -16.51
N TYR A 400 5.03 17.87 -16.88
CA TYR A 400 4.73 19.30 -17.03
C TYR A 400 4.68 19.76 -18.48
N ASP A 401 5.56 19.22 -19.33
CA ASP A 401 5.82 19.79 -20.65
C ASP A 401 4.91 19.23 -21.76
N ASP A 402 4.35 18.03 -21.58
CA ASP A 402 3.59 17.32 -22.62
C ASP A 402 2.17 16.97 -22.19
N PRO A 403 1.15 17.76 -22.57
CA PRO A 403 -0.26 17.47 -22.32
C PRO A 403 -0.78 16.14 -22.88
N ALA A 404 -0.09 15.54 -23.86
CA ALA A 404 -0.45 14.25 -24.43
C ALA A 404 0.19 13.06 -23.67
N SER A 405 1.07 13.33 -22.72
CA SER A 405 1.76 12.32 -21.94
C SER A 405 0.81 11.64 -20.94
N PRO A 406 0.86 10.30 -20.78
CA PRO A 406 0.10 9.59 -19.75
C PRO A 406 0.39 10.03 -18.31
N VAL A 407 1.52 10.72 -18.08
CA VAL A 407 1.91 11.24 -16.76
C VAL A 407 1.70 12.75 -16.64
N TYR A 408 1.09 13.41 -17.63
CA TYR A 408 0.84 14.85 -17.57
C TYR A 408 0.02 15.22 -16.34
N GLY A 409 0.46 16.23 -15.58
CA GLY A 409 -0.13 16.67 -14.31
C GLY A 409 0.28 15.86 -13.08
N MET A 410 1.09 14.81 -13.23
CA MET A 410 1.68 14.10 -12.09
C MET A 410 2.69 15.00 -11.39
N PRO A 411 2.58 15.21 -10.06
CA PRO A 411 3.64 15.91 -9.35
C PRO A 411 4.88 15.02 -9.39
N VAL A 412 6.02 15.57 -9.80
CA VAL A 412 7.28 14.84 -9.93
C VAL A 412 8.38 15.57 -9.15
N ILE A 413 9.51 14.89 -8.95
CA ILE A 413 10.70 15.54 -8.39
C ILE A 413 11.42 16.27 -9.53
N ASN A 414 11.58 17.60 -9.40
CA ASN A 414 12.08 18.51 -10.43
C ASN A 414 13.61 18.44 -10.62
N VAL A 415 14.15 17.24 -10.76
CA VAL A 415 15.61 16.99 -10.78
C VAL A 415 16.38 17.81 -11.82
N TRP A 416 15.72 18.26 -12.90
CA TRP A 416 16.32 19.10 -13.94
C TRP A 416 16.68 20.52 -13.48
N GLU A 417 16.12 20.98 -12.36
CA GLU A 417 16.44 22.27 -11.75
C GLU A 417 17.83 22.28 -11.08
N ALA A 418 18.35 21.11 -10.69
CA ALA A 418 19.69 20.98 -10.13
C ALA A 418 20.81 21.35 -11.14
N LYS A 419 22.04 21.51 -10.63
CA LYS A 419 23.19 21.85 -11.48
C LYS A 419 23.58 20.70 -12.40
N ASN A 420 23.68 19.47 -11.87
CA ASN A 420 23.96 18.25 -12.62
C ASN A 420 23.08 17.09 -12.16
N VAL A 421 22.70 16.21 -13.09
CA VAL A 421 21.87 15.03 -12.81
C VAL A 421 22.53 13.79 -13.38
N VAL A 422 22.61 12.72 -12.59
CA VAL A 422 23.06 11.41 -13.05
C VAL A 422 22.01 10.35 -12.78
N VAL A 423 21.68 9.57 -13.80
CA VAL A 423 20.64 8.54 -13.73
C VAL A 423 21.27 7.15 -13.83
N LEU A 424 21.05 6.33 -12.79
CA LEU A 424 21.47 4.94 -12.71
C LEU A 424 20.33 4.02 -13.17
N LYS A 425 20.52 3.32 -14.28
CA LYS A 425 19.57 2.31 -14.78
C LYS A 425 20.27 1.25 -15.64
N ARG A 426 19.65 0.08 -15.79
CA ARG A 426 20.20 -1.04 -16.58
C ARG A 426 20.17 -0.82 -18.09
N SER A 427 19.16 -0.13 -18.61
CA SER A 427 18.93 0.04 -20.05
C SER A 427 18.02 1.23 -20.33
N MET A 428 17.87 1.67 -21.58
CA MET A 428 16.95 2.76 -21.95
C MET A 428 15.45 2.38 -21.93
N ASN A 429 15.10 1.21 -21.40
CA ASN A 429 13.71 0.76 -21.33
C ASN A 429 12.81 1.74 -20.53
N PRO A 430 11.54 1.88 -20.95
CA PRO A 430 10.57 2.74 -20.29
C PRO A 430 10.20 2.22 -18.89
N GLY A 431 9.58 3.10 -18.11
CA GLY A 431 9.10 2.83 -16.76
C GLY A 431 7.73 2.16 -16.79
N TYR A 432 6.94 2.38 -15.75
CA TYR A 432 5.59 1.83 -15.67
C TYR A 432 4.67 2.48 -16.71
N ALA A 433 4.77 3.79 -16.89
CA ALA A 433 3.95 4.53 -17.86
C ALA A 433 4.22 4.12 -19.33
N GLY A 434 5.24 3.29 -19.60
CA GLY A 434 5.54 2.79 -20.95
C GLY A 434 6.08 3.87 -21.89
N ILE A 435 6.39 5.06 -21.37
CA ILE A 435 6.93 6.18 -22.13
C ILE A 435 8.44 6.33 -21.89
N GLN A 436 9.09 6.91 -22.89
CA GLN A 436 10.49 7.30 -22.78
C GLN A 436 10.58 8.61 -22.00
N ASN A 437 11.56 8.72 -21.11
CA ASN A 437 11.71 9.89 -20.25
C ASN A 437 12.63 10.92 -20.91
N GLN A 438 12.12 12.14 -21.07
CA GLN A 438 12.80 13.26 -21.71
C GLN A 438 14.02 13.73 -20.90
N LEU A 439 14.04 13.52 -19.57
CA LEU A 439 15.15 13.83 -18.69
C LEU A 439 16.47 13.19 -19.17
N PHE A 440 16.41 11.99 -19.73
CA PHE A 440 17.59 11.24 -20.14
C PHE A 440 18.36 11.92 -21.29
N PHE A 441 17.70 12.83 -22.00
CA PHE A 441 18.28 13.61 -23.10
C PHE A 441 18.59 15.05 -22.71
N HIS A 442 18.24 15.44 -21.48
CA HIS A 442 18.47 16.79 -21.00
C HIS A 442 19.97 17.12 -20.89
N HIS A 443 20.35 18.35 -21.22
CA HIS A 443 21.76 18.75 -21.35
C HIS A 443 22.58 18.59 -20.05
N LYS A 444 21.92 18.76 -18.89
CA LYS A 444 22.49 18.56 -17.54
C LYS A 444 22.50 17.11 -17.06
N THR A 445 21.89 16.20 -17.81
CA THR A 445 21.76 14.80 -17.40
C THR A 445 22.86 13.94 -18.01
N ARG A 446 23.37 12.99 -17.22
CA ARG A 446 24.24 11.90 -17.67
C ARG A 446 23.66 10.55 -17.25
N MET A 447 23.92 9.53 -18.04
CA MET A 447 23.46 8.16 -17.80
C MET A 447 24.62 7.30 -17.31
N LEU A 448 24.41 6.61 -16.18
CA LEU A 448 25.30 5.56 -15.69
C LEU A 448 24.59 4.21 -15.84
N PHE A 449 25.01 3.43 -16.83
CA PHE A 449 24.36 2.16 -17.14
C PHE A 449 24.90 1.01 -16.28
N GLY A 450 24.00 0.17 -15.77
CA GLY A 450 24.36 -1.05 -15.04
C GLY A 450 23.30 -1.47 -14.03
N ASP A 451 23.54 -2.59 -13.36
CA ASP A 451 22.76 -2.97 -12.18
C ASP A 451 23.06 -2.01 -11.03
N ALA A 452 22.01 -1.53 -10.36
CA ALA A 452 22.15 -0.46 -9.37
C ALA A 452 23.10 -0.83 -8.23
N LYS A 453 23.08 -2.09 -7.76
CA LYS A 453 23.96 -2.51 -6.66
C LYS A 453 25.41 -2.53 -7.11
N THR A 454 25.68 -3.12 -8.27
CA THR A 454 27.04 -3.28 -8.81
C THR A 454 27.67 -1.91 -9.10
N THR A 455 26.93 -1.01 -9.78
CA THR A 455 27.46 0.32 -10.12
C THR A 455 27.67 1.20 -8.90
N LEU A 456 26.83 1.08 -7.87
CA LEU A 456 27.03 1.79 -6.60
C LEU A 456 28.19 1.21 -5.77
N GLU A 457 28.46 -0.09 -5.86
CA GLU A 457 29.64 -0.71 -5.23
C GLU A 457 30.93 -0.20 -5.89
N GLU A 458 30.98 -0.22 -7.23
CA GLU A 458 32.09 0.36 -8.00
C GLU A 458 32.27 1.85 -7.68
N LEU A 459 31.19 2.62 -7.66
CA LEU A 459 31.23 4.04 -7.31
C LEU A 459 31.77 4.29 -5.90
N ASN A 460 31.40 3.47 -4.93
CA ASN A 460 31.93 3.55 -3.57
C ASN A 460 33.43 3.27 -3.50
N ASP A 461 33.93 2.35 -4.31
CA ASP A 461 35.35 2.01 -4.34
C ASP A 461 36.16 3.10 -5.03
N GLU A 462 35.63 3.71 -6.10
CA GLU A 462 36.21 4.90 -6.73
C GLU A 462 36.25 6.11 -5.79
N ILE A 463 35.15 6.40 -5.06
CA ILE A 463 35.11 7.49 -4.06
C ILE A 463 36.16 7.27 -2.98
N LYS A 464 36.33 6.03 -2.49
CA LYS A 464 37.37 5.69 -1.51
C LYS A 464 38.78 5.92 -2.04
N SER A 465 39.02 5.62 -3.32
CA SER A 465 40.35 5.85 -3.91
C SER A 465 40.74 7.34 -3.95
N LEU A 466 39.77 8.25 -3.88
CA LEU A 466 40.00 9.69 -3.82
C LEU A 466 40.32 10.19 -2.39
N GLU A 467 39.98 9.42 -1.35
CA GLU A 467 40.33 9.74 0.05
C GLU A 467 41.82 9.46 0.36
N GLY A 468 42.48 8.57 -0.40
CA GLY A 468 43.90 8.23 -0.26
C GLY A 468 44.21 6.75 -0.34
#